data_AF-A0A7N2N0E7-F1
#
_entry.id   AF-A0A7N2N0E7-F1
#
_cell.length_a   1.000
_cell.length_b   1.000
_cell.length_c   1.000
_cell.angle_alpha   90.00
_cell.angle_beta   90.00
_cell.angle_gamma   90.00
#
_symmetry.space_group_name_H-M   'P 1'
#
loop_
_entity.id
_entity.type
_entity.pdbx_description
1 polymer ?
#
loop_
_entity_poly.entity_id
_entity_poly.type
_entity_poly.pdbx_seq_one_letter_code
_entity_poly.pdbx_strand_id
1 'polypeptide(L)'
;MVTGFKMTSITLPIQNEPLWLCSQSPGTSPHEAGAPLRINMSRMSNILCNTLHTLKGLPADRFHGFFKDQTSYIRLNHYNPCPSPHLALGLGRHQDSGVLTILNEDDVGGLEVKRKTDGKWVRVKSTPDAYIINIGDTTQRRKSMQVWTNDEYESVEHRMVVNSERERMKLLLDAGASA
;
A
#
# COMPACT_ATOMS: atom_id res chain seq x y z
N MET A 1 -20.04 -9.97 13.40
CA MET A 1 -20.34 -10.10 11.97
C MET A 1 -21.08 -8.82 11.57
N VAL A 2 -20.39 -7.83 10.99
CA VAL A 2 -21.01 -6.58 10.52
C VAL A 2 -20.89 -6.56 9.00
N THR A 3 -22.02 -6.71 8.35
CA THR A 3 -22.22 -6.66 6.90
C THR A 3 -22.15 -5.22 6.42
N GLY A 4 -21.32 -4.94 5.40
CA GLY A 4 -21.34 -3.64 4.69
C GLY A 4 -19.99 -2.94 4.41
N PHE A 5 -18.86 -3.63 4.39
CA PHE A 5 -17.59 -3.01 3.94
C PHE A 5 -17.34 -3.28 2.45
N LYS A 6 -17.37 -2.24 1.61
CA LYS A 6 -16.61 -2.23 0.36
C LYS A 6 -15.13 -2.17 0.73
N MET A 7 -14.43 -3.29 0.56
CA MET A 7 -13.06 -3.46 1.01
C MET A 7 -12.14 -2.44 0.33
N THR A 8 -11.55 -1.55 1.11
CA THR A 8 -10.74 -0.42 0.62
C THR A 8 -9.32 -0.42 1.19
N SER A 9 -9.12 -1.09 2.33
CA SER A 9 -7.78 -1.51 2.74
C SER A 9 -7.84 -2.79 3.56
N ILE A 10 -6.89 -3.71 3.36
CA ILE A 10 -6.80 -4.97 4.12
C ILE A 10 -5.52 -4.97 4.95
N THR A 11 -5.63 -5.33 6.23
CA THR A 11 -4.47 -5.55 7.08
C THR A 11 -4.14 -7.05 7.11
N LEU A 12 -2.95 -7.44 6.63
CA LEU A 12 -2.53 -8.84 6.54
C LEU A 12 -1.38 -9.13 7.52
N PRO A 13 -1.45 -10.18 8.34
CA PRO A 13 -0.40 -10.52 9.29
C PRO A 13 0.89 -10.96 8.57
N ILE A 14 2.03 -10.60 9.14
CA ILE A 14 3.38 -11.03 8.76
C ILE A 14 3.62 -12.38 9.44
N GLN A 15 3.97 -13.40 8.67
CA GLN A 15 4.59 -14.60 9.22
C GLN A 15 6.06 -14.25 9.48
N ASN A 16 6.46 -14.30 10.76
CA ASN A 16 7.77 -13.85 11.26
C ASN A 16 8.94 -14.20 10.34
N GLU A 17 9.41 -13.20 9.60
CA GLU A 17 10.75 -13.15 9.04
C GLU A 17 11.36 -11.82 9.49
N PRO A 18 12.55 -11.82 10.14
CA PRO A 18 13.12 -10.59 10.65
C PRO A 18 13.54 -9.70 9.48
N LEU A 19 12.87 -8.55 9.34
CA LEU A 19 13.31 -7.42 8.52
C LEU A 19 14.57 -6.83 9.14
N TRP A 20 15.69 -7.54 9.04
CA TRP A 20 17.00 -6.93 9.15
C TRP A 20 17.13 -5.98 7.96
N LEU A 21 16.87 -4.68 8.18
CA LEU A 21 17.44 -3.66 7.33
C LEU A 21 18.93 -3.98 7.22
N CYS A 22 19.37 -4.32 6.00
CA CYS A 22 20.75 -4.64 5.67
C CYS A 22 21.69 -3.79 6.52
N SER A 23 22.43 -4.44 7.43
CA SER A 23 23.63 -3.84 7.97
C SER A 23 24.48 -3.47 6.75
N GLN A 24 24.88 -2.20 6.70
CA GLN A 24 25.57 -1.63 5.56
C GLN A 24 26.90 -2.35 5.36
N SER A 25 26.93 -3.29 4.42
CA SER A 25 28.19 -3.71 3.80
C SER A 25 28.72 -2.50 3.02
N PRO A 26 29.95 -2.02 3.27
CA PRO A 26 30.51 -0.91 2.52
C PRO A 26 30.52 -1.24 1.01
N GLY A 27 29.81 -0.44 0.20
CA GLY A 27 29.81 -0.56 -1.26
C GLY A 27 28.52 -1.05 -1.92
N THR A 28 27.48 -1.44 -1.17
CA THR A 28 26.19 -1.82 -1.77
C THR A 28 25.33 -0.59 -2.08
N SER A 29 24.88 -0.44 -3.32
CA SER A 29 24.01 0.69 -3.67
C SER A 29 22.62 0.55 -3.01
N PRO A 30 21.90 1.66 -2.73
CA PRO A 30 20.54 1.60 -2.18
C PRO A 30 19.57 0.75 -3.02
N HIS A 31 19.77 0.72 -4.34
CA HIS A 31 19.00 -0.11 -5.27
C HIS A 31 19.23 -1.61 -5.05
N GLU A 32 20.49 -2.02 -4.81
CA GLU A 32 20.84 -3.41 -4.54
C GLU A 32 20.39 -3.85 -3.15
N ALA A 33 20.55 -2.98 -2.14
CA ALA A 33 20.09 -3.26 -0.78
C ALA A 33 18.56 -3.44 -0.69
N GLY A 34 17.80 -2.69 -1.48
CA GLY A 34 16.33 -2.80 -1.54
C GLY A 34 15.79 -3.91 -2.46
N ALA A 35 16.64 -4.58 -3.24
CA ALA A 35 16.20 -5.53 -4.25
C ALA A 35 15.47 -6.77 -3.67
N PRO A 36 15.94 -7.42 -2.58
CA PRO A 36 15.25 -8.57 -2.01
C PRO A 36 13.84 -8.22 -1.52
N LEU A 37 13.72 -7.07 -0.85
CA LEU A 37 12.46 -6.54 -0.36
C LEU A 37 11.49 -6.25 -1.52
N ARG A 38 11.98 -5.63 -2.60
CA ARG A 38 11.18 -5.37 -3.81
C ARG A 38 10.67 -6.66 -4.41
N ILE A 39 11.53 -7.67 -4.55
CA ILE A 39 11.16 -8.99 -5.10
C ILE A 39 10.08 -9.64 -4.25
N ASN A 40 10.24 -9.65 -2.93
CA ASN A 40 9.28 -10.28 -2.01
C ASN A 40 7.93 -9.56 -2.01
N MET A 41 7.94 -8.23 -1.91
CA MET A 41 6.70 -7.44 -1.94
C MET A 41 6.00 -7.52 -3.31
N SER A 42 6.76 -7.58 -4.42
CA SER A 42 6.17 -7.80 -5.75
C SER A 42 5.54 -9.20 -5.88
N ARG A 43 6.19 -10.24 -5.34
CA ARG A 43 5.59 -11.59 -5.27
C ARG A 43 4.29 -11.58 -4.47
N MET A 44 4.27 -10.89 -3.33
CA MET A 44 3.07 -10.73 -2.50
C MET A 44 1.97 -9.99 -3.26
N SER A 45 2.30 -8.92 -3.99
CA SER A 45 1.35 -8.20 -4.84
C SER A 45 0.71 -9.11 -5.89
N ASN A 46 1.51 -9.94 -6.57
CA ASN A 46 1.02 -10.89 -7.56
C ASN A 46 0.06 -11.93 -6.92
N ILE A 47 0.41 -12.48 -5.76
CA ILE A 47 -0.43 -13.43 -5.01
C ILE A 47 -1.76 -12.79 -4.61
N LEU A 48 -1.71 -11.55 -4.10
CA LEU A 48 -2.89 -10.81 -3.67
C LEU A 48 -3.82 -10.53 -4.84
N CYS A 49 -3.26 -10.04 -5.95
CA CYS A 49 -4.03 -9.83 -7.17
C CYS A 49 -4.69 -11.14 -7.61
N ASN A 50 -3.93 -12.22 -7.80
CA ASN A 50 -4.47 -13.51 -8.24
C ASN A 50 -5.59 -14.03 -7.31
N THR A 51 -5.43 -13.87 -6.00
CA THR A 51 -6.43 -14.29 -5.01
C THR A 51 -7.71 -13.47 -5.10
N LEU A 52 -7.61 -12.14 -5.20
CA LEU A 52 -8.77 -11.25 -5.37
C LEU A 52 -9.58 -11.61 -6.62
N HIS A 53 -8.92 -12.09 -7.69
CA HIS A 53 -9.58 -12.54 -8.91
C HIS A 53 -10.25 -13.90 -8.78
N THR A 54 -9.58 -14.88 -8.16
CA THR A 54 -10.18 -16.19 -7.89
C THR A 54 -11.43 -16.07 -7.02
N LEU A 55 -11.41 -15.17 -6.02
CA LEU A 55 -12.58 -14.85 -5.21
C LEU A 55 -13.75 -14.27 -6.03
N LYS A 56 -13.50 -13.77 -7.24
CA LYS A 56 -14.51 -13.28 -8.19
C LYS A 56 -14.93 -14.32 -9.23
N GLY A 57 -14.43 -15.56 -9.13
CA GLY A 57 -14.69 -16.61 -10.11
C GLY A 57 -14.02 -16.37 -11.47
N LEU A 58 -13.02 -15.48 -11.52
CA LEU A 58 -12.24 -15.22 -12.72
C LEU A 58 -11.06 -16.20 -12.82
N PRO A 59 -10.60 -16.55 -14.04
CA PRO A 59 -9.40 -17.36 -14.21
C PRO A 59 -8.19 -16.72 -13.53
N ALA A 60 -7.40 -17.53 -12.80
CA ALA A 60 -6.27 -17.06 -12.01
C ALA A 60 -5.16 -16.40 -12.86
N ASP A 61 -5.12 -16.68 -14.16
CA ASP A 61 -4.15 -16.15 -15.12
C ASP A 61 -4.64 -14.90 -15.87
N ARG A 62 -5.88 -14.46 -15.65
CA ARG A 62 -6.51 -13.35 -16.40
C ARG A 62 -5.70 -12.06 -16.41
N PHE A 63 -4.91 -11.81 -15.36
CA PHE A 63 -4.12 -10.59 -15.23
C PHE A 63 -2.60 -10.80 -15.28
N HIS A 64 -2.14 -12.04 -15.50
CA HIS A 64 -0.71 -12.36 -15.58
C HIS A 64 0.01 -11.51 -16.64
N GLY A 65 -0.67 -11.20 -17.75
CA GLY A 65 -0.15 -10.34 -18.81
C GLY A 65 0.09 -8.88 -18.38
N PHE A 66 -0.69 -8.36 -17.44
CA PHE A 66 -0.55 -6.97 -16.95
C PHE A 66 0.57 -6.80 -15.93
N PHE A 67 1.14 -7.88 -15.40
CA PHE A 67 2.23 -7.80 -14.41
C PHE A 67 3.58 -8.27 -14.96
N LYS A 68 3.61 -8.63 -16.26
CA LYS A 68 4.80 -9.20 -16.93
C LYS A 68 5.96 -8.21 -17.00
N ASP A 69 5.67 -6.93 -17.24
CA ASP A 69 6.66 -5.84 -17.24
C ASP A 69 6.31 -4.77 -16.18
N GLN A 70 5.86 -5.21 -15.00
CA GLN A 70 5.40 -4.31 -13.94
C GLN A 70 6.49 -3.32 -13.49
N THR A 71 6.12 -2.04 -13.40
CA THR A 71 6.97 -0.96 -12.86
C THR A 71 6.68 -0.76 -11.37
N SER A 72 7.02 -1.76 -10.57
CA SER A 72 6.86 -1.68 -9.11
C SER A 72 8.06 -1.00 -8.48
N TYR A 73 7.83 -0.02 -7.59
CA TYR A 73 8.90 0.69 -6.90
C TYR A 73 8.59 0.81 -5.41
N ILE A 74 9.66 0.81 -4.62
CA ILE A 74 9.61 0.99 -3.17
C ILE A 74 9.80 2.48 -2.85
N ARG A 75 9.02 2.99 -1.91
CA ARG A 75 9.30 4.27 -1.24
C ARG A 75 9.50 4.06 0.25
N LEU A 76 10.46 4.77 0.81
CA LEU A 76 10.65 4.92 2.24
C LEU A 76 10.32 6.37 2.61
N ASN A 77 9.28 6.56 3.40
CA ASN A 77 8.87 7.87 3.89
C ASN A 77 9.25 8.00 5.36
N HIS A 78 10.01 9.03 5.70
CA HIS A 78 10.33 9.42 7.08
C HIS A 78 9.64 10.74 7.40
N TYR A 79 8.97 10.80 8.55
CA TYR A 79 8.27 11.99 8.99
C TYR A 79 8.71 12.35 10.41
N ASN A 80 9.34 13.52 10.54
CA ASN A 80 9.75 14.07 11.82
C ASN A 80 8.55 14.55 12.66
N PRO A 81 8.72 14.66 13.99
CA PRO A 81 7.78 15.37 14.85
C PRO A 81 7.51 16.78 14.32
N CYS A 82 6.24 17.15 14.27
CA CYS A 82 5.78 18.47 13.83
C CYS A 82 5.25 19.25 15.05
N PRO A 83 5.79 20.45 15.36
CA PRO A 83 5.32 21.26 16.49
C PRO A 83 3.85 21.67 16.39
N SER A 84 3.34 21.81 15.15
CA SER A 84 1.98 22.27 14.88
C SER A 84 1.22 21.25 14.01
N PRO A 85 0.94 20.04 14.53
CA PRO A 85 0.43 18.93 13.72
C PRO A 85 -0.99 19.16 13.17
N HIS A 86 -1.73 20.10 13.76
CA HIS A 86 -3.06 20.51 13.29
C HIS A 86 -3.02 21.41 12.05
N LEU A 87 -1.85 21.97 11.70
CA LEU A 87 -1.66 22.85 10.54
C LEU A 87 -0.94 22.16 9.37
N ALA A 88 -0.43 20.95 9.57
CA ALA A 88 0.41 20.26 8.60
C ALA A 88 -0.08 18.84 8.30
N LEU A 89 0.18 18.40 7.07
CA LEU A 89 0.10 17.00 6.68
C LEU A 89 1.50 16.53 6.34
N GLY A 90 1.82 15.29 6.71
CA GLY A 90 3.06 14.64 6.28
C GLY A 90 3.02 14.31 4.79
N LEU A 91 1.87 13.83 4.33
CA LEU A 91 1.58 13.60 2.91
C LEU A 91 0.17 14.10 2.62
N GLY A 92 0.06 14.87 1.55
CA GLY A 92 -1.20 15.46 1.09
C GLY A 92 -2.25 14.41 0.75
N ARG A 93 -3.46 14.88 0.49
CA ARG A 93 -4.57 14.02 0.09
C ARG A 93 -4.34 13.54 -1.34
N HIS A 94 -4.37 12.24 -1.56
CA HIS A 94 -4.12 11.65 -2.88
C HIS A 94 -4.73 10.25 -2.98
N GLN A 95 -4.74 9.71 -4.19
CA GLN A 95 -4.97 8.29 -4.49
C GLN A 95 -3.68 7.73 -5.09
N ASP A 96 -3.39 6.46 -4.82
CA ASP A 96 -2.21 5.80 -5.38
C ASP A 96 -2.40 5.58 -6.86
N SER A 97 -1.37 5.82 -7.68
CA SER A 97 -1.46 5.66 -9.13
C SER A 97 -1.22 4.22 -9.62
N GLY A 98 -0.91 3.30 -8.70
CA GLY A 98 -0.64 1.88 -8.98
C GLY A 98 -1.91 1.03 -9.01
N VAL A 99 -1.76 -0.28 -9.22
CA VAL A 99 -2.87 -1.25 -9.07
C VAL A 99 -3.12 -1.54 -7.60
N LEU A 100 -2.03 -1.70 -6.84
CA LEU A 100 -2.02 -2.11 -5.45
C LEU A 100 -0.88 -1.40 -4.74
N THR A 101 -1.11 -0.91 -3.53
CA THR A 101 -0.05 -0.42 -2.64
C THR A 101 0.03 -1.32 -1.42
N ILE A 102 1.24 -1.77 -1.10
CA ILE A 102 1.54 -2.59 0.08
C ILE A 102 2.37 -1.74 1.03
N LEU A 103 1.81 -1.41 2.18
CA LEU A 103 2.40 -0.53 3.17
C LEU A 103 2.74 -1.29 4.44
N ASN A 104 3.96 -1.12 4.93
CA ASN A 104 4.36 -1.42 6.30
C ASN A 104 4.56 -0.09 7.04
N GLU A 105 3.86 0.05 8.16
CA GLU A 105 3.98 1.20 9.06
C GLU A 105 4.38 0.77 10.46
N ASP A 106 5.03 1.66 11.18
CA ASP A 106 5.32 1.51 12.60
C ASP A 106 4.07 1.68 13.49
N ASP A 107 4.29 1.58 14.81
CA ASP A 107 3.27 1.70 15.84
C ASP A 107 2.77 3.15 16.05
N VAL A 108 3.40 4.16 15.42
CA VAL A 108 3.00 5.57 15.52
C VAL A 108 1.76 5.85 14.65
N GLY A 109 1.71 5.23 13.48
CA GLY A 109 0.59 5.31 12.55
C GLY A 109 0.39 6.70 11.93
N GLY A 110 -0.87 7.05 11.66
CA GLY A 110 -1.26 8.35 11.10
C GLY A 110 -1.73 8.33 9.66
N LEU A 111 -1.92 7.14 9.10
CA LEU A 111 -2.67 6.98 7.87
C LEU A 111 -4.15 7.26 8.14
N GLU A 112 -4.72 8.13 7.32
CA GLU A 112 -6.15 8.36 7.30
C GLU A 112 -6.69 8.14 5.89
N VAL A 113 -7.80 7.44 5.82
CA VAL A 113 -8.51 7.14 4.58
C VAL A 113 -9.85 7.86 4.61
N LYS A 114 -10.24 8.46 3.49
CA LYS A 114 -11.52 9.14 3.36
C LYS A 114 -12.60 8.14 3.01
N ARG A 115 -13.55 7.97 3.91
CA ARG A 115 -14.72 7.13 3.69
C ARG A 115 -15.64 7.78 2.66
N LYS A 116 -15.95 7.09 1.56
CA LYS A 116 -16.78 7.64 0.48
C LYS A 116 -18.23 7.89 0.88
N THR A 117 -18.78 7.12 1.82
CA THR A 117 -20.21 7.22 2.20
C THR A 117 -20.58 8.53 2.86
N ASP A 118 -19.67 9.16 3.61
CA ASP A 118 -19.93 10.42 4.32
C ASP A 118 -18.78 11.42 4.25
N GLY A 119 -17.74 11.13 3.48
CA GLY A 119 -16.58 11.99 3.28
C GLY A 119 -15.68 12.15 4.51
N LYS A 120 -15.91 11.39 5.59
CA LYS A 120 -15.13 11.50 6.82
C LYS A 120 -13.78 10.82 6.70
N TRP A 121 -12.77 11.43 7.31
CA TRP A 121 -11.45 10.82 7.48
C TRP A 121 -11.52 9.80 8.61
N VAL A 122 -11.07 8.58 8.32
CA VAL A 122 -11.00 7.47 9.28
C VAL A 122 -9.54 7.10 9.44
N ARG A 123 -9.07 7.08 10.69
CA ARG A 123 -7.71 6.65 11.00
C ARG A 123 -7.58 5.14 10.84
N VAL A 124 -6.58 4.72 10.07
CA VAL A 124 -6.21 3.30 9.97
C VAL A 124 -5.42 2.93 11.21
N LYS A 125 -5.79 1.81 11.83
CA LYS A 125 -5.12 1.32 13.03
C LYS A 125 -3.84 0.58 12.64
N SER A 126 -2.69 1.09 13.08
CA SER A 126 -1.43 0.34 13.05
C SER A 126 -1.62 -0.97 13.80
N THR A 127 -1.39 -2.08 13.10
CA THR A 127 -1.41 -3.42 13.68
C THR A 127 0.01 -3.96 13.63
N PRO A 128 0.62 -4.32 14.78
CA PRO A 128 1.94 -4.94 14.80
C PRO A 128 1.98 -6.15 13.88
N ASP A 129 3.11 -6.35 13.22
CA ASP A 129 3.34 -7.47 12.32
C ASP A 129 2.27 -7.57 11.24
N ALA A 130 1.89 -6.45 10.62
CA ALA A 130 0.94 -6.48 9.52
C ALA A 130 1.24 -5.48 8.40
N TYR A 131 0.81 -5.84 7.18
CA TYR A 131 0.80 -4.95 6.03
C TYR A 131 -0.58 -4.34 5.82
N ILE A 132 -0.63 -3.06 5.50
CA ILE A 132 -1.83 -2.39 4.99
C ILE A 132 -1.78 -2.46 3.46
N ILE A 133 -2.82 -3.02 2.87
CA ILE A 133 -2.99 -3.16 1.43
C ILE A 133 -4.00 -2.12 0.99
N ASN A 134 -3.65 -1.22 0.06
CA ASN A 134 -4.55 -0.24 -0.54
C ASN A 134 -4.75 -0.52 -2.03
N ILE A 135 -5.95 -0.25 -2.54
CA ILE A 135 -6.25 -0.33 -3.98
C ILE A 135 -5.90 1.01 -4.62
N GLY A 136 -5.05 0.99 -5.64
CA GLY A 136 -4.70 2.19 -6.39
C GLY A 136 -5.65 2.44 -7.58
N ASP A 137 -5.64 3.68 -8.04
CA ASP A 137 -6.30 4.17 -9.23
C ASP A 137 -5.27 4.34 -10.35
N THR A 138 -5.04 3.30 -11.15
CA THR A 138 -4.19 3.47 -12.32
C THR A 138 -4.90 4.40 -13.31
N THR A 139 -4.22 5.52 -13.57
CA THR A 139 -4.63 6.62 -14.46
C THR A 139 -4.98 6.19 -15.91
N GLN A 140 -4.69 4.94 -16.29
CA GLN A 140 -5.21 4.32 -17.49
C GLN A 140 -6.45 3.48 -17.14
N ARG A 141 -7.64 3.98 -17.53
CA ARG A 141 -8.99 3.38 -17.33
C ARG A 141 -9.18 1.90 -17.70
N ARG A 142 -8.16 1.18 -18.17
CA ARG A 142 -8.20 -0.27 -18.47
C ARG A 142 -7.35 -1.12 -17.53
N LYS A 143 -6.63 -0.52 -16.58
CA LYS A 143 -5.58 -1.19 -15.79
C LYS A 143 -5.76 -1.10 -14.29
N SER A 144 -6.97 -0.77 -13.82
CA SER A 144 -7.22 -0.64 -12.38
C SER A 144 -8.01 -1.84 -11.88
N MET A 145 -7.69 -2.27 -10.67
CA MET A 145 -8.49 -3.27 -9.94
C MET A 145 -9.96 -2.84 -9.86
N GLN A 146 -10.18 -1.52 -9.74
CA GLN A 146 -11.50 -0.93 -9.76
C GLN A 146 -12.26 -1.20 -11.06
N VAL A 147 -11.64 -1.00 -12.22
CA VAL A 147 -12.26 -1.30 -13.51
C VAL A 147 -12.47 -2.80 -13.68
N TRP A 148 -11.48 -3.62 -13.33
CA TRP A 148 -11.56 -5.09 -13.49
C TRP A 148 -12.65 -5.72 -12.63
N THR A 149 -13.00 -5.08 -11.51
CA THR A 149 -14.03 -5.54 -10.59
C THR A 149 -15.32 -4.77 -10.69
N ASN A 150 -15.48 -3.92 -11.71
CA ASN A 150 -16.69 -3.12 -11.93
C ASN A 150 -17.10 -2.31 -10.68
N ASP A 151 -16.15 -1.53 -10.16
CA ASP A 151 -16.30 -0.65 -9.00
C ASP A 151 -16.60 -1.35 -7.66
N GLU A 152 -16.29 -2.64 -7.56
CA GLU A 152 -16.40 -3.35 -6.29
C GLU A 152 -15.21 -3.07 -5.36
N TYR A 153 -13.99 -3.08 -5.89
CA TYR A 153 -12.79 -2.61 -5.19
C TYR A 153 -12.44 -1.21 -5.65
N GLU A 154 -12.61 -0.22 -4.78
CA GLU A 154 -12.44 1.17 -5.18
C GLU A 154 -11.15 1.75 -4.62
N SER A 155 -10.46 2.58 -5.42
CA SER A 155 -9.38 3.39 -4.86
C SER A 155 -9.95 4.49 -3.99
N VAL A 156 -9.26 4.79 -2.89
CA VAL A 156 -9.68 5.76 -1.87
C VAL A 156 -8.65 6.85 -1.67
N GLU A 157 -9.17 8.08 -1.52
CA GLU A 157 -8.37 9.22 -1.13
C GLU A 157 -7.83 8.98 0.28
N HIS A 158 -6.52 9.10 0.45
CA HIS A 158 -5.85 8.93 1.73
C HIS A 158 -4.83 10.05 1.96
N ARG A 159 -4.46 10.25 3.22
CA ARG A 159 -3.50 11.28 3.65
C ARG A 159 -2.69 10.77 4.84
N MET A 160 -1.58 11.45 5.12
CA MET A 160 -0.80 11.23 6.33
C MET A 160 -0.85 12.44 7.25
N VAL A 161 -1.44 12.29 8.44
CA VAL A 161 -1.36 13.30 9.50
C VAL A 161 -0.02 13.18 10.23
N VAL A 162 0.52 14.27 10.77
CA VAL A 162 1.76 14.24 11.59
C VAL A 162 1.43 14.36 13.07
N ASN A 163 2.41 14.11 13.94
CA ASN A 163 2.29 14.26 15.39
C ASN A 163 3.49 15.06 15.92
N SER A 164 3.43 15.55 17.15
CA SER A 164 4.48 16.38 17.76
C SER A 164 5.48 15.62 18.63
N GLU A 165 5.32 14.31 18.80
CA GLU A 165 5.99 13.53 19.84
C GLU A 165 7.05 12.60 19.29
N ARG A 166 6.71 11.82 18.26
CA ARG A 166 7.53 10.73 17.72
C ARG A 166 7.68 10.85 16.22
N GLU A 167 8.92 10.66 15.76
CA GLU A 167 9.18 10.41 14.35
C GLU A 167 8.53 9.08 13.92
N ARG A 168 8.33 8.94 12.61
CA ARG A 168 7.83 7.69 12.04
C ARG A 168 8.48 7.33 10.72
N MET A 169 8.49 6.04 10.43
CA MET A 169 8.94 5.48 9.17
C MET A 169 7.87 4.62 8.52
N LYS A 170 7.78 4.71 7.20
CA LYS A 170 6.86 3.94 6.39
C LYS A 170 7.55 3.41 5.16
N LEU A 171 7.40 2.12 4.93
CA LEU A 171 7.91 1.44 3.76
C LEU A 171 6.71 1.00 2.92
N LEU A 172 6.65 1.44 1.66
CA LEU A 172 5.58 1.04 0.75
C LEU A 172 6.14 0.53 -0.58
N LEU A 173 5.44 -0.45 -1.16
CA LEU A 173 5.55 -0.82 -2.56
C LEU A 173 4.31 -0.33 -3.29
N ASP A 174 4.50 0.50 -4.32
CA ASP A 174 3.46 0.81 -5.29
C ASP A 174 3.62 -0.15 -6.48
N ALA A 175 2.67 -1.07 -6.64
CA ALA A 175 2.70 -2.06 -7.71
C ALA A 175 2.05 -1.50 -8.99
N GLY A 176 2.83 -1.37 -10.05
CA GLY A 176 2.36 -0.96 -11.37
C GLY A 176 1.87 -2.15 -12.22
N ALA A 177 1.05 -1.86 -13.23
CA ALA A 177 0.78 -2.79 -14.33
C ALA A 177 1.53 -2.35 -15.60
N SER A 178 1.98 -3.31 -16.40
CA SER A 178 2.63 -3.09 -17.70
C SER A 178 1.67 -2.53 -18.76
N ALA A 179 2.28 -1.98 -19.83
CA ALA A 179 1.63 -1.40 -21.01
C ALA A 179 0.62 -2.36 -21.67
#